data_AF-A0A8H4WDI3-F1
#
_entry.id   AF-A0A8H4WDI3-F1
#
_cell.length_a   1.000
_cell.length_b   1.000
_cell.length_c   1.000
_cell.angle_alpha   90.00
_cell.angle_beta   90.00
_cell.angle_gamma   90.00
#
_symmetry.space_group_name_H-M   'P 1'
#
loop_
_entity.id
_entity.type
_entity.pdbx_description
1 polymer ?
#
loop_
_entity_poly.entity_id
_entity_poly.type
_entity_poly.pdbx_seq_one_letter_code
_entity_poly.pdbx_strand_id
1 'polypeptide(L)'
;MEFVKGPVGCSACVAHGRFFPDAGAGLFSSTEPLQAWYNRRLEITQHFHQAPPDALPFVFNKYTITQYDVAPHNLTLDSDGKVWLIDWGDAGMYPEGFDFAALNACEWQSPEFTEMLFQMIPKYEGLSHQMLVIAYGLTTSQRIDSKWLKE
;
A
#
# COMPACT_ATOMS: atom_id res chain seq x y z
N MET A 1 -22.63 -11.71 -4.89
CA MET A 1 -22.75 -10.52 -4.03
C MET A 1 -21.50 -9.71 -4.28
N GLU A 2 -21.56 -8.72 -5.18
CA GLU A 2 -20.39 -7.92 -5.58
C GLU A 2 -20.11 -6.85 -4.52
N PHE A 3 -19.18 -7.15 -3.62
CA PHE A 3 -18.49 -6.11 -2.85
C PHE A 3 -17.28 -5.65 -3.66
N VAL A 4 -17.50 -4.76 -4.62
CA VAL A 4 -16.41 -3.95 -5.19
C VAL A 4 -16.62 -2.53 -4.72
N LYS A 5 -15.90 -2.14 -3.67
CA LYS A 5 -15.75 -0.73 -3.32
C LYS A 5 -14.29 -0.44 -2.98
N GLY A 6 -13.54 -0.30 -4.07
CA GLY A 6 -12.38 0.57 -4.19
C GLY A 6 -11.10 0.09 -3.52
N PRO A 7 -9.94 0.57 -3.99
CA PRO A 7 -9.78 1.31 -5.23
C PRO A 7 -9.71 0.40 -6.47
N VAL A 8 -9.27 -0.86 -6.33
CA VAL A 8 -9.17 -1.77 -7.48
C VAL A 8 -10.55 -2.27 -7.91
N GLY A 9 -10.84 -2.18 -9.20
CA GLY A 9 -12.14 -2.52 -9.77
C GLY A 9 -13.19 -1.41 -9.64
N CYS A 10 -12.85 -0.27 -9.00
CA CYS A 10 -13.74 0.88 -8.90
C CYS A 10 -13.35 1.97 -9.91
N SER A 11 -14.26 2.27 -10.84
CA SER A 11 -14.07 3.30 -11.88
C SER A 11 -14.26 4.74 -11.39
N ALA A 12 -14.42 4.96 -10.07
CA ALA A 12 -14.58 6.28 -9.48
C ALA A 12 -13.82 6.46 -8.14
N CYS A 13 -13.17 5.42 -7.63
CA CYS A 13 -12.48 5.46 -6.35
C CYS A 13 -10.98 5.69 -6.54
N VAL A 14 -10.45 6.70 -5.85
CA VAL A 14 -9.02 6.96 -5.77
C VAL A 14 -8.41 6.04 -4.71
N ALA A 15 -7.24 5.48 -4.98
CA ALA A 15 -6.45 4.72 -4.02
C ALA A 15 -5.68 5.65 -3.09
N HIS A 16 -5.74 5.38 -1.79
CA HIS A 16 -5.07 6.16 -0.74
C HIS A 16 -4.26 5.26 0.18
N GLY A 17 -3.46 5.89 1.04
CA GLY A 17 -2.62 5.27 2.05
C GLY A 17 -1.14 5.16 1.67
N ARG A 18 -0.38 4.40 2.48
CA ARG A 18 1.07 4.57 2.61
C ARG A 18 1.88 4.45 1.32
N PHE A 19 1.47 3.57 0.41
CA PHE A 19 2.16 3.35 -0.86
C PHE A 19 1.47 4.07 -2.03
N PHE A 20 0.81 5.20 -1.73
CA PHE A 20 0.31 6.15 -2.72
C PHE A 20 0.75 7.58 -2.37
N PRO A 21 0.70 8.53 -3.33
CA PRO A 21 0.85 9.95 -3.03
C PRO A 21 -0.29 10.46 -2.12
N ASP A 22 -0.10 11.58 -1.44
CA ASP A 22 -1.13 12.21 -0.58
C ASP A 22 -2.42 12.54 -1.34
N ALA A 23 -2.31 12.91 -2.62
CA ALA A 23 -3.47 13.15 -3.49
C ALA A 23 -4.20 11.87 -3.93
N GLY A 24 -3.64 10.70 -3.58
CA GLY A 24 -4.06 9.38 -4.03
C GLY A 24 -3.59 9.05 -5.46
N ALA A 25 -3.98 7.87 -5.94
CA ALA A 25 -3.69 7.39 -7.29
C ALA A 25 -4.83 6.60 -7.93
N GLY A 26 -4.78 6.44 -9.24
CA GLY A 26 -5.79 5.72 -10.03
C GLY A 26 -6.46 6.63 -11.06
N LEU A 27 -7.61 6.25 -11.62
CA LEU A 27 -8.47 5.12 -11.24
C LEU A 27 -7.90 3.76 -11.69
N PHE A 28 -8.06 2.72 -10.86
CA PHE A 28 -7.61 1.36 -11.17
C PHE A 28 -8.79 0.45 -11.48
N SER A 29 -9.13 0.31 -12.76
CA SER A 29 -10.28 -0.50 -13.20
C SER A 29 -10.10 -2.02 -13.01
N SER A 30 -8.86 -2.50 -12.80
CA SER A 30 -8.54 -3.91 -12.58
C SER A 30 -7.15 -4.09 -11.94
N THR A 31 -6.70 -5.33 -11.78
CA THR A 31 -5.36 -5.70 -11.28
C THR A 31 -4.25 -5.07 -12.13
N GLU A 32 -4.38 -5.15 -13.46
CA GLU A 32 -3.32 -4.83 -14.40
C GLU A 32 -2.93 -3.35 -14.33
N PRO A 33 -3.86 -2.37 -14.32
CA PRO A 33 -3.54 -0.97 -14.09
C PRO A 33 -2.78 -0.70 -12.78
N LEU A 34 -3.15 -1.35 -11.66
CA LEU A 34 -2.45 -1.15 -10.39
C LEU A 34 -1.03 -1.73 -10.44
N GLN A 35 -0.86 -2.94 -10.99
CA GLN A 35 0.47 -3.53 -11.17
C GLN A 35 1.34 -2.66 -12.09
N ALA A 36 0.80 -2.24 -13.24
CA ALA A 36 1.51 -1.37 -14.18
C ALA A 36 1.94 -0.05 -13.53
N TRP A 37 1.06 0.51 -12.71
CA TRP A 37 1.36 1.71 -11.94
C TRP A 37 2.54 1.49 -11.00
N TYR A 38 2.52 0.46 -10.14
CA TYR A 38 3.64 0.16 -9.25
C TYR A 38 4.93 -0.19 -10.00
N ASN A 39 4.85 -0.99 -11.07
CA ASN A 39 5.99 -1.36 -11.89
C ASN A 39 6.65 -0.16 -12.56
N ARG A 40 5.87 0.84 -12.98
CA ARG A 40 6.42 2.09 -13.49
C ARG A 40 7.25 2.82 -12.44
N ARG A 41 6.84 2.78 -11.17
CA ARG A 41 7.63 3.40 -10.08
C ARG A 41 8.89 2.59 -9.79
N LEU A 42 8.83 1.26 -9.88
CA LEU A 42 9.99 0.39 -9.79
C LEU A 42 11.02 0.73 -10.88
N GLU A 43 10.60 0.88 -12.14
CA GLU A 43 11.47 1.29 -13.25
C GLU A 43 12.18 2.61 -12.96
N ILE A 44 11.46 3.58 -12.41
CA ILE A 44 12.05 4.88 -12.04
C ILE A 44 13.06 4.70 -10.90
N THR A 45 12.71 3.96 -9.85
CA THR A 45 13.64 3.66 -8.75
C THR A 45 14.91 2.95 -9.26
N GLN A 46 14.79 2.03 -10.20
CA GLN A 46 15.93 1.35 -10.86
C GLN A 46 16.79 2.34 -11.67
N HIS A 47 16.16 3.24 -12.42
CA HIS A 47 16.85 4.27 -13.20
C HIS A 47 17.71 5.19 -12.32
N PHE A 48 17.25 5.50 -11.10
CA PHE A 48 18.01 6.28 -10.12
C PHE A 48 18.97 5.44 -9.24
N HIS A 49 19.17 4.16 -9.57
CA HIS A 49 20.03 3.22 -8.83
C HIS A 49 19.62 3.02 -7.35
N GLN A 50 18.33 3.14 -7.07
CA GLN A 50 17.75 2.95 -5.73
C GLN A 50 17.05 1.60 -5.58
N ALA A 51 17.02 0.82 -6.66
CA ALA A 51 16.60 -0.56 -6.70
C ALA A 51 17.61 -1.36 -7.54
N PRO A 52 17.82 -2.65 -7.24
CA PRO A 52 18.59 -3.53 -8.12
C PRO A 52 18.02 -3.52 -9.55
N PRO A 53 18.86 -3.46 -10.60
CA PRO A 53 18.40 -3.46 -11.99
C PRO A 53 17.67 -4.76 -12.38
N ASP A 54 17.86 -5.83 -11.60
CA ASP A 54 17.22 -7.13 -11.74
C ASP A 54 16.07 -7.36 -10.74
N ALA A 55 15.64 -6.31 -10.01
CA ALA A 55 14.48 -6.41 -9.13
C ALA A 55 13.25 -6.87 -9.91
N LEU A 56 12.58 -7.90 -9.38
CA LEU A 56 11.42 -8.50 -10.02
C LEU A 56 10.24 -7.52 -10.07
N PRO A 57 9.42 -7.56 -11.14
CA PRO A 57 8.18 -6.81 -11.21
C PRO A 57 7.25 -7.12 -10.04
N PHE A 58 6.52 -6.10 -9.61
CA PHE A 58 5.39 -6.21 -8.71
C PHE A 58 4.22 -6.91 -9.42
N VAL A 59 3.86 -8.08 -8.91
CA VAL A 59 2.76 -8.92 -9.42
C VAL A 59 1.99 -9.50 -8.24
N PHE A 60 0.66 -9.49 -8.33
CA PHE A 60 -0.23 -10.07 -7.33
C PHE A 60 -1.54 -10.54 -7.97
N ASN A 61 -2.20 -11.52 -7.36
CA ASN A 61 -3.46 -12.08 -7.86
C ASN A 61 -4.50 -12.32 -6.76
N LYS A 62 -4.19 -11.97 -5.51
CA LYS A 62 -5.05 -12.16 -4.36
C LYS A 62 -5.32 -10.82 -3.69
N TYR A 63 -6.61 -10.60 -3.41
CA TYR A 63 -7.13 -9.39 -2.78
C TYR A 63 -7.62 -9.69 -1.38
N THR A 64 -7.44 -8.72 -0.49
CA THR A 64 -8.08 -8.71 0.83
C THR A 64 -8.64 -7.32 1.11
N ILE A 65 -9.58 -7.24 2.06
CA ILE A 65 -9.87 -5.97 2.71
C ILE A 65 -8.65 -5.59 3.51
N THR A 66 -8.12 -4.41 3.23
CA THR A 66 -6.99 -3.82 3.93
C THR A 66 -7.48 -2.50 4.51
N GLN A 67 -7.21 -2.26 5.79
CA GLN A 67 -7.56 -0.98 6.43
C GLN A 67 -6.49 0.07 6.16
N TYR A 68 -5.22 -0.36 6.06
CA TYR A 68 -4.07 0.38 5.55
C TYR A 68 -3.47 1.48 6.45
N ASP A 69 -4.14 1.81 7.55
CA ASP A 69 -3.72 2.74 8.60
C ASP A 69 -4.02 2.16 10.00
N VAL A 70 -3.54 0.94 10.26
CA VAL A 70 -3.75 0.26 11.54
C VAL A 70 -2.77 0.86 12.55
N ALA A 71 -3.29 1.71 13.44
CA ALA A 71 -2.52 2.41 14.45
C ALA A 71 -3.25 2.44 15.81
N PRO A 72 -2.53 2.61 16.94
CA PRO A 72 -3.17 2.65 18.26
C PRO A 72 -4.28 3.70 18.40
N HIS A 73 -4.14 4.85 17.73
CA HIS A 73 -5.13 5.94 17.78
C HIS A 73 -6.40 5.64 16.97
N ASN A 74 -6.35 4.64 16.07
CA ASN A 74 -7.49 4.13 15.32
C ASN A 74 -8.18 2.93 16.01
N LEU A 75 -7.80 2.66 17.27
CA LEU A 75 -8.47 1.69 18.13
C LEU A 75 -9.20 2.41 19.26
N THR A 76 -10.48 2.08 19.45
CA THR A 76 -11.29 2.60 20.56
C THR A 76 -11.93 1.46 21.36
N LEU A 77 -12.23 1.73 22.62
CA LEU A 77 -12.88 0.80 23.53
C LEU A 77 -14.32 1.26 23.79
N ASP A 78 -15.27 0.34 23.73
CA ASP A 78 -16.61 0.61 24.26
C ASP A 78 -16.67 0.43 25.78
N SER A 79 -17.85 0.66 26.36
CA SER A 79 -18.08 0.55 27.81
C SER A 79 -17.87 -0.86 28.36
N ASP A 80 -17.91 -1.89 27.51
CA ASP A 80 -17.72 -3.28 27.87
C ASP A 80 -16.26 -3.75 27.66
N GLY A 81 -15.38 -2.84 27.24
CA GLY A 81 -13.97 -3.12 26.99
C GLY A 81 -13.71 -3.83 25.66
N LYS A 82 -14.68 -3.85 24.73
CA LYS A 82 -14.47 -4.40 23.40
C LYS A 82 -13.74 -3.37 22.53
N VAL A 83 -12.74 -3.86 21.80
CA VAL A 83 -11.95 -3.06 20.85
C VAL A 83 -12.68 -2.91 19.53
N TRP A 84 -12.73 -1.69 19.01
CA TRP A 84 -13.25 -1.33 17.71
C TRP A 84 -12.16 -0.66 16.88
N LEU A 85 -12.01 -1.12 15.63
CA LEU A 85 -11.17 -0.49 14.62
C LEU A 85 -11.98 0.57 13.88
N ILE A 86 -11.52 1.81 13.95
CA ILE A 86 -12.12 2.98 13.32
C ILE A 86 -11.23 3.49 12.19
N ASP A 87 -11.61 4.64 11.62
CA ASP A 87 -10.92 5.33 10.53
C ASP A 87 -10.62 4.45 9.32
N TRP A 88 -11.61 4.33 8.43
CA TRP A 88 -11.53 3.50 7.23
C TRP A 88 -11.22 4.34 5.98
N GLY A 89 -10.66 5.54 6.14
CA GLY A 89 -10.45 6.50 5.04
C GLY A 89 -9.54 5.97 3.92
N ASP A 90 -8.49 5.24 4.30
CA ASP A 90 -7.52 4.63 3.37
C ASP A 90 -7.85 3.18 3.00
N ALA A 91 -8.93 2.64 3.56
CA ALA A 91 -9.28 1.24 3.42
C ALA A 91 -9.76 0.89 2.00
N GLY A 92 -9.55 -0.37 1.61
CA GLY A 92 -9.98 -0.86 0.31
C GLY A 92 -9.61 -2.30 0.02
N MET A 93 -9.93 -2.74 -1.19
CA MET A 93 -9.48 -3.99 -1.79
C MET A 93 -8.08 -3.79 -2.37
N TYR A 94 -7.09 -4.32 -1.67
CA TYR A 94 -5.67 -4.22 -2.00
C TYR A 94 -5.02 -5.60 -2.06
N PRO A 95 -3.79 -5.71 -2.61
CA PRO A 95 -3.04 -6.95 -2.58
C PRO A 95 -2.90 -7.48 -1.15
N GLU A 96 -3.00 -8.79 -0.99
CA GLU A 96 -2.79 -9.43 0.32
C GLU A 96 -1.42 -9.06 0.90
N GLY A 97 -1.39 -8.72 2.19
CA GLY A 97 -0.18 -8.32 2.92
C GLY A 97 0.09 -6.81 2.95
N PHE A 98 -0.78 -5.98 2.35
CA PHE A 98 -0.62 -4.52 2.39
C PHE A 98 -0.70 -3.93 3.80
N ASP A 99 -1.56 -4.46 4.70
CA ASP A 99 -1.57 -4.02 6.12
C ASP A 99 -0.22 -4.32 6.79
N PHE A 100 0.35 -5.50 6.54
CA PHE A 100 1.68 -5.86 7.07
C PHE A 100 2.76 -4.90 6.55
N ALA A 101 2.76 -4.62 5.24
CA ALA A 101 3.74 -3.72 4.63
C ALA A 101 3.62 -2.28 5.15
N ALA A 102 2.39 -1.77 5.33
CA ALA A 102 2.13 -0.44 5.89
C ALA A 102 2.58 -0.34 7.35
N LEU A 103 2.23 -1.34 8.18
CA LEU A 103 2.69 -1.45 9.57
C LEU A 103 4.22 -1.46 9.64
N ASN A 104 4.88 -2.28 8.81
CA ASN A 104 6.34 -2.39 8.80
C ASN A 104 7.02 -1.07 8.39
N ALA A 105 6.45 -0.34 7.43
CA ALA A 105 6.97 0.97 7.01
C ALA A 105 6.82 2.07 8.08
N CYS A 106 5.94 1.87 9.06
CA CYS A 106 5.63 2.80 10.13
C CYS A 106 5.95 2.24 11.53
N GLU A 107 6.67 1.13 11.65
CA GLU A 107 6.97 0.44 12.92
C GLU A 107 7.53 1.41 13.96
N TRP A 108 8.41 2.32 13.54
CA TRP A 108 9.04 3.34 14.37
C TRP A 108 8.04 4.28 15.08
N GLN A 109 6.79 4.39 14.62
CA GLN A 109 5.77 5.21 15.26
C GLN A 109 5.16 4.53 16.49
N SER A 110 5.12 3.20 16.51
CA SER A 110 4.55 2.40 17.60
C SER A 110 5.16 0.99 17.61
N PRO A 111 6.43 0.84 18.05
CA PRO A 111 7.18 -0.41 17.91
C PRO A 111 6.53 -1.58 18.64
N GLU A 112 6.14 -1.39 19.91
CA GLU A 112 5.57 -2.44 20.75
C GLU A 112 4.20 -2.90 20.21
N PHE A 113 3.39 -1.96 19.75
CA PHE A 113 2.09 -2.27 19.12
C PHE A 113 2.28 -3.06 17.82
N THR A 114 3.22 -2.65 16.99
CA THR A 114 3.53 -3.30 15.72
C THR A 114 4.07 -4.70 15.95
N GLU A 115 4.98 -4.87 16.91
CA GLU A 115 5.52 -6.18 17.30
C GLU A 115 4.40 -7.13 17.75
N MET A 116 3.47 -6.66 18.58
CA MET A 116 2.31 -7.46 19.01
C MET A 116 1.45 -7.90 17.82
N LEU A 117 1.17 -7.02 16.87
CA LEU A 117 0.40 -7.37 15.68
C LEU A 117 1.14 -8.39 14.80
N PHE A 118 2.45 -8.26 14.63
CA PHE A 118 3.28 -9.19 13.86
C PHE A 118 3.35 -10.61 14.45
N GLN A 119 2.96 -10.80 15.70
CA GLN A 119 2.79 -12.12 16.31
C GLN A 119 1.44 -12.76 15.94
N MET A 120 0.46 -11.96 15.50
CA MET A 120 -0.93 -12.40 15.25
C MET A 120 -1.30 -12.50 13.76
N ILE A 121 -0.61 -11.78 12.88
CA ILE A 121 -0.90 -11.75 11.45
C ILE A 121 0.17 -12.50 10.63
N PRO A 122 -0.16 -13.00 9.43
CA PRO A 122 0.85 -13.55 8.54
C PRO A 122 1.88 -12.48 8.15
N LYS A 123 3.16 -12.87 8.10
CA LYS A 123 4.26 -11.98 7.74
C LYS A 123 4.49 -11.98 6.24
N TYR A 124 4.53 -10.79 5.65
CA TYR A 124 4.75 -10.59 4.21
C TYR A 124 6.05 -9.81 3.97
N GLU A 125 7.16 -10.29 4.51
CA GLU A 125 8.46 -9.60 4.50
C GLU A 125 8.96 -9.29 3.08
N GLY A 126 8.85 -10.25 2.14
CA GLY A 126 9.24 -10.04 0.74
C GLY A 126 8.42 -8.95 0.06
N LEU A 127 7.10 -8.95 0.26
CA LEU A 127 6.22 -7.90 -0.24
C LEU A 127 6.55 -6.55 0.39
N SER A 128 6.69 -6.51 1.72
CA SER A 128 7.04 -5.30 2.47
C SER A 128 8.33 -4.67 1.96
N HIS A 129 9.38 -5.47 1.77
CA HIS A 129 10.64 -5.01 1.20
C HIS A 129 10.45 -4.47 -0.23
N GLN A 130 9.72 -5.19 -1.09
CA GLN A 130 9.45 -4.74 -2.45
C GLN A 130 8.68 -3.40 -2.46
N MET A 131 7.70 -3.24 -1.59
CA MET A 131 6.93 -1.99 -1.46
C MET A 131 7.79 -0.82 -0.97
N LEU A 132 8.73 -1.05 -0.04
CA LEU A 132 9.67 -0.02 0.40
C LEU A 132 10.59 0.45 -0.73
N VAL A 133 11.08 -0.48 -1.57
CA VAL A 133 11.88 -0.16 -2.76
C VAL A 133 11.05 0.67 -3.74
N ILE A 134 9.82 0.26 -4.02
CA ILE A 134 8.90 1.00 -4.90
C ILE A 134 8.56 2.39 -4.32
N ALA A 135 8.46 2.51 -2.99
CA ALA A 135 8.10 3.75 -2.31
C ALA A 135 9.13 4.88 -2.49
N TYR A 136 10.40 4.58 -2.76
CA TYR A 136 11.36 5.60 -3.17
C TYR A 136 10.89 6.37 -4.41
N GLY A 137 10.36 5.65 -5.41
CA GLY A 137 9.76 6.24 -6.59
C GLY A 137 8.55 7.11 -6.24
N LEU A 138 7.78 6.75 -5.21
CA LEU A 138 6.60 7.50 -4.80
C LEU A 138 6.89 8.86 -4.17
N THR A 139 8.04 9.08 -3.57
CA THR A 139 8.40 10.37 -2.95
C THR A 139 9.18 11.27 -3.91
N THR A 140 9.96 10.68 -4.80
CA THR A 140 10.91 11.41 -5.66
C THR A 140 10.38 11.61 -7.10
N SER A 141 9.46 10.77 -7.57
CA SER A 141 8.98 10.79 -8.97
C SER A 141 7.54 11.26 -9.17
N GLN A 142 6.87 11.80 -8.15
CA GLN A 142 5.46 12.21 -8.24
C GLN A 142 5.15 13.15 -9.42
N ARG A 143 6.14 13.92 -9.89
CA ARG A 143 6.01 14.87 -11.01
C ARG A 143 6.57 14.37 -12.35
N ILE A 144 7.22 13.20 -12.37
CA ILE A 144 7.88 12.65 -13.57
C ILE A 144 6.85 12.08 -14.55
N ASP A 145 5.63 11.75 -14.09
CA ASP A 145 4.56 11.11 -14.88
C ASP A 145 4.07 11.92 -16.11
N SER A 146 4.39 13.21 -16.25
CA SER A 146 3.78 14.04 -17.32
C SER A 146 4.68 14.47 -18.48
N LYS A 147 6.03 14.41 -18.38
CA LYS A 147 6.89 15.04 -19.40
C LYS A 147 8.24 14.39 -19.74
N TRP A 148 8.75 13.45 -18.96
CA TRP A 148 10.19 13.16 -19.00
C TRP A 148 10.61 11.82 -19.64
N LEU A 149 9.68 11.05 -20.22
CA LEU A 149 10.00 9.77 -20.84
C LEU A 149 9.46 9.66 -22.28
N LYS A 150 9.54 10.77 -23.03
CA LYS A 150 9.51 10.77 -24.49
C LYS A 150 10.92 11.01 -25.03
N GLU A 151 11.82 10.05 -24.83
CA GLU A 151 13.02 9.87 -25.65
C GLU A 151 13.27 8.37 -25.82
#